data_AF-A0A9R1W6B1-F1
#
_entry.id   AF-A0A9R1W6B1-F1
#
_cell.length_a   1.000
_cell.length_b   1.000
_cell.length_c   1.000
_cell.angle_alpha   90.00
_cell.angle_beta   90.00
_cell.angle_gamma   90.00
#
_symmetry.space_group_name_H-M   'P 1'
#
loop_
_entity.id
_entity.type
_entity.pdbx_description
1 polymer ?
#
loop_
_entity_poly.entity_id
_entity_poly.type
_entity_poly.pdbx_seq_one_letter_code
_entity_poly.pdbx_strand_id
1 'polypeptide(L)'
;MNVEIKVEEKEINCSCEHFKSMGVLCRHAFTIIMRCGVKEIPERYILKRWRKDVISRNYRFSSLQSDLGDCENVKLVNDSYYNFESCLDIVRDDKKKLTLFVEKQQILLKEFESESDYTFAGLKSKTDGEVVCKLMGVSIPIPKEINIHVLQVQRNKGSGIKKRIPSIVEVVYEYSKKEHRMCSGCRKRVPHNLCTCPVRIAIAQSTKDS
;
A
#
# COMPACT_ATOMS: atom_id res chain seq x y z
N MET A 1 -1.81 -25.08 16.97
CA MET A 1 -2.32 -23.73 17.27
C MET A 1 -3.82 -23.82 17.21
N ASN A 2 -4.52 -23.44 18.27
CA ASN A 2 -5.94 -23.77 18.45
C ASN A 2 -6.79 -22.51 18.30
N VAL A 3 -7.92 -22.65 17.63
CA VAL A 3 -8.93 -21.61 17.47
C VAL A 3 -10.27 -22.21 17.86
N GLU A 4 -10.93 -21.59 18.81
CA GLU A 4 -12.27 -21.93 19.27
C GLU A 4 -13.23 -20.84 18.81
N ILE A 5 -14.35 -21.24 18.20
CA ILE A 5 -15.40 -20.32 17.79
C ILE A 5 -16.69 -20.76 18.48
N LYS A 6 -17.24 -19.87 19.29
CA LYS A 6 -18.57 -20.02 19.88
C LYS A 6 -19.54 -19.15 19.09
N VAL A 7 -20.25 -19.78 18.15
CA VAL A 7 -21.12 -19.08 17.19
C VAL A 7 -22.26 -18.34 17.91
N GLU A 8 -22.86 -18.96 18.92
CA GLU A 8 -23.96 -18.38 19.72
C GLU A 8 -23.50 -17.15 20.51
N GLU A 9 -22.31 -17.23 21.11
CA GLU A 9 -21.73 -16.16 21.92
C GLU A 9 -20.96 -15.11 21.09
N LYS A 10 -20.90 -15.30 19.76
CA LYS A 10 -20.08 -14.51 18.82
C LYS A 10 -18.64 -14.31 19.32
N GLU A 11 -18.07 -15.36 19.89
CA GLU A 11 -16.75 -15.34 20.52
C GLU A 11 -15.76 -16.16 19.70
N ILE A 12 -14.57 -15.61 19.50
CA ILE A 12 -13.46 -16.22 18.77
C ILE A 12 -12.21 -16.14 19.65
N ASN A 13 -11.74 -17.29 20.10
CA ASN A 13 -10.55 -17.41 20.93
C ASN A 13 -9.47 -18.13 20.15
N CYS A 14 -8.27 -17.53 20.09
CA CYS A 14 -7.11 -18.17 19.49
C CYS A 14 -5.97 -18.21 20.50
N SER A 15 -5.34 -19.37 20.63
CA SER A 15 -4.20 -19.60 21.53
C SER A 15 -2.97 -18.74 21.21
N CYS A 16 -2.96 -18.00 20.09
CA CYS A 16 -1.90 -17.06 19.75
C CYS A 16 -2.04 -15.69 20.44
N GLU A 17 -3.20 -15.42 21.04
CA GLU A 17 -3.52 -14.18 21.76
C GLU A 17 -3.29 -12.86 20.99
N HIS A 18 -3.15 -12.93 19.66
CA HIS A 18 -2.83 -11.76 18.83
C HIS A 18 -3.84 -10.62 18.96
N PHE A 19 -5.11 -10.94 19.22
CA PHE A 19 -6.11 -9.91 19.47
C PHE A 19 -5.84 -9.16 20.79
N LYS A 20 -5.39 -9.86 21.84
CA LYS A 20 -5.05 -9.22 23.12
C LYS A 20 -3.85 -8.28 22.98
N SER A 21 -2.88 -8.61 22.14
CA SER A 21 -1.67 -7.80 21.95
C SER A 21 -1.79 -6.72 20.88
N MET A 22 -2.44 -7.01 19.74
CA MET A 22 -2.51 -6.10 18.58
C MET A 22 -3.89 -5.47 18.36
N GLY A 23 -4.92 -5.97 19.02
CA GLY A 23 -6.30 -5.51 18.84
C GLY A 23 -6.90 -5.89 17.48
N VAL A 24 -6.29 -6.82 16.75
CA VAL A 24 -6.80 -7.38 15.48
C VAL A 24 -6.82 -8.90 15.54
N LEU A 25 -7.78 -9.52 14.85
CA LEU A 25 -7.83 -10.98 14.74
C LEU A 25 -6.58 -11.51 14.01
N CYS A 26 -6.05 -12.63 14.48
CA CYS A 26 -4.92 -13.28 13.79
C CYS A 26 -5.37 -13.98 12.51
N ARG A 27 -4.39 -14.30 11.65
CA ARG A 27 -4.60 -15.17 10.48
C ARG A 27 -5.26 -16.50 10.82
N HIS A 28 -4.99 -17.08 12.01
CA HIS A 28 -5.61 -18.35 12.42
C HIS A 28 -7.12 -18.18 12.62
N ALA A 29 -7.53 -17.16 13.37
CA ALA A 29 -8.93 -16.83 13.58
C ALA A 29 -9.65 -16.59 12.25
N PHE A 30 -9.08 -15.76 11.37
CA PHE A 30 -9.65 -15.52 10.03
C PHE A 30 -9.84 -16.80 9.21
N THR A 31 -8.85 -17.70 9.23
CA THR A 31 -8.93 -18.97 8.48
C THR A 31 -10.11 -19.82 8.91
N ILE A 32 -10.37 -19.91 10.22
CA ILE A 32 -11.46 -20.72 10.75
C ILE A 32 -12.82 -20.03 10.56
N ILE A 33 -12.91 -18.71 10.76
CA ILE A 33 -14.12 -17.91 10.49
C ILE A 33 -14.60 -18.15 9.04
N MET A 34 -13.68 -18.10 8.07
CA MET A 34 -13.97 -18.35 6.65
C MET A 34 -14.45 -19.78 6.40
N ARG A 35 -13.86 -20.78 7.07
CA ARG A 35 -14.27 -22.18 6.94
C ARG A 35 -15.64 -22.45 7.57
N CYS A 36 -15.97 -21.76 8.67
CA CYS A 36 -17.26 -21.86 9.34
C CYS A 36 -18.38 -21.08 8.63
N GLY A 37 -18.09 -20.41 7.51
CA GLY A 37 -19.09 -19.64 6.76
C GLY A 37 -19.60 -18.40 7.50
N VAL A 38 -18.85 -17.91 8.50
CA VAL A 38 -19.21 -16.69 9.23
C VAL A 38 -19.00 -15.50 8.31
N LYS A 39 -20.09 -14.83 7.95
CA LYS A 39 -20.09 -13.74 6.95
C LYS A 39 -19.57 -12.42 7.49
N GLU A 40 -19.70 -12.20 8.80
CA GLU A 40 -19.39 -10.93 9.44
C GLU A 40 -18.54 -11.15 10.69
N ILE A 41 -17.55 -10.29 10.87
CA ILE A 41 -16.72 -10.28 12.09
C ILE A 41 -17.59 -9.69 13.22
N PRO A 42 -17.69 -10.36 14.38
CA PRO A 42 -18.41 -9.80 15.52
C PRO A 42 -17.87 -8.43 15.94
N GLU A 43 -18.78 -7.51 16.25
CA GLU A 43 -18.45 -6.10 16.54
C GLU A 43 -17.42 -5.93 17.67
N ARG A 44 -17.40 -6.86 18.65
CA ARG A 44 -16.40 -6.86 19.74
C ARG A 44 -14.95 -6.92 19.27
N TYR A 45 -14.70 -7.44 18.06
CA TYR A 45 -13.38 -7.52 17.45
C TYR A 45 -13.07 -6.34 16.51
N ILE A 46 -14.00 -5.40 16.34
CA ILE A 46 -13.88 -4.19 15.51
C ILE A 46 -13.63 -2.98 16.44
N LEU A 47 -12.39 -2.81 16.89
CA LEU A 47 -12.03 -1.71 17.78
C LEU A 47 -12.10 -0.35 17.05
N LYS A 48 -12.45 0.72 17.79
CA LYS A 48 -12.53 2.10 17.25
C LYS A 48 -11.27 2.54 16.50
N ARG A 49 -10.09 2.13 16.95
CA ARG A 49 -8.79 2.41 16.30
C ARG A 49 -8.73 1.91 14.84
N TRP A 50 -9.45 0.82 14.53
CA TRP A 50 -9.46 0.19 13.21
C TRP A 50 -10.66 0.59 12.35
N ARG A 51 -11.60 1.40 12.89
CA ARG A 51 -12.76 1.85 12.12
C ARG A 51 -12.42 3.11 11.31
N LYS A 52 -12.88 3.14 10.06
CA LYS A 52 -12.66 4.26 9.13
C LYS A 52 -13.56 5.47 9.41
N ASP A 53 -14.67 5.27 10.11
CA ASP A 53 -15.61 6.33 10.49
C ASP A 53 -15.09 7.22 11.62
N VAL A 54 -14.14 6.74 12.42
CA VAL A 54 -13.46 7.52 13.47
C VAL A 54 -12.42 8.48 12.87
N ILE A 55 -11.92 8.20 11.68
CA ILE A 55 -10.94 9.04 10.97
C ILE A 55 -11.68 10.22 10.33
N SER A 56 -11.39 11.44 10.79
CA SER A 56 -11.89 12.69 10.20
C SER A 56 -11.70 12.67 8.68
N ARG A 57 -12.71 13.13 7.94
CA ARG A 57 -12.69 13.17 6.47
C ARG A 57 -11.46 13.92 5.95
N ASN A 58 -10.94 14.89 6.73
CA ASN A 58 -9.73 15.65 6.46
C ASN A 58 -8.48 14.74 6.39
N TYR A 59 -8.37 13.74 7.27
CA TYR A 59 -7.26 12.77 7.24
C TYR A 59 -7.41 11.74 6.11
N ARG A 60 -8.66 11.43 5.70
CA ARG A 60 -8.90 10.53 4.56
C ARG A 60 -8.42 11.12 3.24
N PHE A 61 -8.38 12.44 3.11
CA PHE A 61 -7.94 13.12 1.89
C PHE A 61 -6.44 12.96 1.65
N SER A 62 -5.64 12.99 2.73
CA SER A 62 -4.19 12.84 2.64
C SER A 62 -3.75 11.41 2.31
N SER A 63 -4.46 10.37 2.77
CA SER A 63 -3.98 8.98 2.69
C SER A 63 -4.53 8.14 1.52
N LEU A 64 -5.61 8.54 0.84
CA LEU A 64 -6.28 7.70 -0.17
C LEU A 64 -6.05 8.15 -1.62
N GLN A 65 -5.44 9.32 -1.83
CA GLN A 65 -5.42 9.98 -3.14
C GLN A 65 -4.03 10.16 -3.74
N SER A 66 -2.98 9.63 -3.09
CA SER A 66 -1.63 9.64 -3.67
C SER A 66 -1.51 8.82 -4.96
N ASP A 67 -2.44 7.89 -5.23
CA ASP A 67 -2.29 6.96 -6.35
C ASP A 67 -3.30 7.15 -7.50
N LEU A 68 -4.39 7.95 -7.36
CA LEU A 68 -5.44 8.02 -8.39
C LEU A 68 -6.23 9.34 -8.56
N GLY A 69 -5.87 10.46 -7.93
CA GLY A 69 -6.69 11.68 -8.06
C GLY A 69 -5.93 12.98 -8.00
N ASP A 70 -6.07 13.77 -9.06
CA ASP A 70 -5.80 15.20 -9.18
C ASP A 70 -5.02 15.83 -8.03
N CYS A 71 -3.69 15.85 -8.19
CA CYS A 71 -2.75 16.32 -7.19
C CYS A 71 -3.00 17.80 -6.80
N GLU A 72 -3.62 18.58 -7.68
CA GLU A 72 -3.93 19.99 -7.44
C GLU A 72 -5.03 20.15 -6.41
N ASN A 73 -6.10 19.35 -6.50
CA ASN A 73 -7.18 19.33 -5.51
C ASN A 73 -6.68 18.89 -4.11
N VAL A 74 -5.78 17.91 -4.06
CA VAL A 74 -5.14 17.50 -2.79
C VAL A 74 -4.32 18.63 -2.18
N LYS A 75 -3.58 19.37 -3.01
CA LYS A 75 -2.82 20.53 -2.58
C LYS A 75 -3.74 21.64 -2.06
N LEU A 76 -4.81 21.97 -2.79
CA LEU A 76 -5.78 23.00 -2.39
C LEU A 76 -6.48 22.67 -1.06
N VAL A 77 -6.84 21.41 -0.83
CA VAL A 77 -7.44 20.96 0.44
C VAL A 77 -6.44 21.07 1.59
N ASN A 78 -5.19 20.66 1.37
CA ASN A 78 -4.14 20.79 2.38
C ASN A 78 -3.84 22.27 2.68
N ASP A 79 -3.69 23.10 1.65
CA ASP A 79 -3.46 24.54 1.79
C ASP A 79 -4.61 25.21 2.55
N SER A 80 -5.87 24.86 2.23
CA SER A 80 -7.05 25.33 2.96
C SER A 80 -6.99 24.97 4.45
N TYR A 81 -6.64 23.71 4.78
CA TYR A 81 -6.50 23.25 6.16
C TYR A 81 -5.41 24.01 6.92
N TYR A 82 -4.21 24.13 6.34
CA TYR A 82 -3.10 24.82 7.01
C TYR A 82 -3.35 26.33 7.15
N ASN A 83 -4.02 26.95 6.18
CA ASN A 83 -4.43 28.35 6.28
C ASN A 83 -5.43 28.56 7.42
N PHE A 84 -6.40 27.65 7.56
CA PHE A 84 -7.37 27.70 8.66
C PHE A 84 -6.69 27.58 10.03
N GLU A 85 -5.82 26.57 10.21
CA GLU A 85 -5.05 26.37 11.45
C GLU A 85 -4.20 27.60 11.77
N SER A 86 -3.51 28.15 10.76
CA SER A 86 -2.69 29.36 10.92
C SER A 86 -3.53 30.57 11.35
N CYS A 87 -4.71 30.76 10.74
CA CYS A 87 -5.63 31.82 11.15
C CYS A 87 -6.10 31.61 12.59
N LEU A 88 -6.44 30.38 12.97
CA LEU A 88 -6.90 30.05 14.31
C LEU A 88 -5.83 30.35 15.36
N ASP A 89 -4.57 30.00 15.10
CA ASP A 89 -3.45 30.30 15.99
C ASP A 89 -3.24 31.81 16.20
N ILE A 90 -3.50 32.62 15.17
CA ILE A 90 -3.39 34.09 15.27
C ILE A 90 -4.55 34.68 16.09
N VAL A 91 -5.77 34.16 15.95
CA VAL A 91 -6.97 34.78 16.52
C VAL A 91 -7.41 34.17 17.85
N ARG A 92 -6.92 32.98 18.23
CA ARG A 92 -7.44 32.20 19.38
C ARG A 92 -7.45 32.95 20.71
N ASP A 93 -6.48 33.83 20.93
CA ASP A 93 -6.31 34.55 22.21
C ASP A 93 -7.03 35.91 22.23
N ASP A 94 -7.58 36.37 21.10
CA ASP A 94 -8.34 37.60 20.98
C ASP A 94 -9.82 37.28 20.73
N LYS A 95 -10.63 37.35 21.80
CA LYS A 95 -12.06 37.03 21.76
C LYS A 95 -12.81 37.78 20.66
N LYS A 96 -12.50 39.04 20.41
CA LYS A 96 -13.20 39.83 19.39
C LYS A 96 -12.86 39.34 17.99
N LYS A 97 -11.57 39.07 17.73
CA LYS A 97 -11.13 38.49 16.45
C LYS A 97 -11.64 37.07 16.26
N LEU A 98 -11.68 36.26 17.32
CA LEU A 98 -12.21 34.91 17.29
C LEU A 98 -13.71 34.91 16.97
N THR A 99 -14.50 35.79 17.61
CA THR A 99 -15.92 35.96 17.27
C THR A 99 -16.10 36.35 15.81
N LEU A 100 -15.35 37.34 15.32
CA LEU A 100 -15.38 37.76 13.92
C LEU A 100 -14.98 36.61 12.97
N PHE A 101 -13.99 35.80 13.34
CA PHE A 101 -13.54 34.65 12.56
C PHE A 101 -14.63 33.58 12.46
N VAL A 102 -15.33 33.30 13.57
CA VAL A 102 -16.48 32.38 13.58
C VAL A 102 -17.63 32.91 12.72
N GLU A 103 -17.97 34.20 12.82
CA GLU A 103 -19.00 34.81 11.98
C GLU A 103 -18.67 34.68 10.49
N LYS A 104 -17.41 34.94 10.10
CA LYS A 104 -16.95 34.76 8.72
C LYS A 104 -17.06 33.31 8.25
N GLN A 105 -16.69 32.34 9.09
CA GLN A 105 -16.84 30.93 8.75
C GLN A 105 -18.31 30.53 8.55
N GLN A 106 -19.22 31.05 9.36
CA GLN A 106 -20.66 30.79 9.22
C GLN A 106 -21.22 31.36 7.91
N ILE A 107 -20.74 32.53 7.48
CA ILE A 107 -21.12 33.12 6.18
C ILE A 107 -20.63 32.23 5.05
N LEU A 108 -19.34 31.86 5.03
CA LEU A 108 -18.76 30.97 4.02
C LEU A 108 -19.51 29.63 3.94
N LEU A 109 -19.85 29.02 5.09
CA LEU A 109 -20.63 27.78 5.12
C LEU A 109 -21.98 27.93 4.42
N LYS A 110 -22.70 29.02 4.69
CA LYS A 110 -23.99 29.32 4.05
C LYS A 110 -23.86 29.56 2.54
N GLU A 111 -22.81 30.26 2.11
CA GLU A 111 -22.51 30.49 0.70
C GLU A 111 -22.33 29.17 -0.04
N PHE A 112 -21.49 28.26 0.47
CA PHE A 112 -21.25 26.95 -0.15
C PHE A 112 -22.44 25.99 -0.07
N GLU A 113 -23.27 26.08 0.97
CA GLU A 113 -24.52 25.32 1.06
C GLU A 113 -25.55 25.76 0.00
N SER A 114 -25.57 27.05 -0.34
CA SER A 114 -26.50 27.62 -1.33
C SER A 114 -26.13 27.35 -2.80
N GLU A 115 -24.87 27.04 -3.08
CA GLU A 115 -24.34 26.75 -4.43
C GLU A 115 -24.33 25.25 -4.78
N SER A 116 -24.75 24.38 -3.86
CA SER A 116 -24.70 22.93 -4.07
C SER A 116 -26.09 22.27 -4.03
N ASP A 117 -26.42 21.49 -5.07
CA ASP A 117 -27.48 20.45 -4.99
C ASP A 117 -27.06 19.26 -4.09
N TYR A 118 -25.90 19.36 -3.44
CA TYR A 118 -25.39 18.36 -2.52
C TYR A 118 -26.03 18.55 -1.14
N THR A 119 -27.24 18.01 -1.01
CA THR A 119 -27.83 17.79 0.31
C THR A 119 -26.80 17.13 1.23
N PHE A 120 -26.61 17.68 2.43
CA PHE A 120 -26.03 17.01 3.60
C PHE A 120 -26.96 15.85 3.98
N ALA A 121 -27.09 14.86 3.09
CA ALA A 121 -27.75 13.61 3.37
C ALA A 121 -26.87 12.90 4.39
N GLY A 122 -27.31 12.95 5.65
CA GLY A 122 -26.77 12.16 6.72
C GLY A 122 -26.47 10.75 6.23
N LEU A 123 -25.22 10.33 6.41
CA LEU A 123 -24.84 8.95 6.63
C LEU A 123 -25.60 7.90 5.81
N LYS A 124 -25.67 8.04 4.48
CA LYS A 124 -25.91 6.88 3.62
C LYS A 124 -24.55 6.42 3.11
N SER A 125 -24.05 5.38 3.76
CA SER A 125 -22.96 4.55 3.24
C SER A 125 -23.28 4.24 1.78
N LYS A 126 -22.51 4.79 0.85
CA LYS A 126 -22.36 4.16 -0.47
C LYS A 126 -21.94 2.73 -0.13
N THR A 127 -22.76 1.74 -0.50
CA THR A 127 -22.47 0.35 -0.17
C THR A 127 -21.08 0.02 -0.71
N ASP A 128 -20.28 -0.70 0.09
CA ASP A 128 -18.86 -0.95 -0.22
C ASP A 128 -18.65 -1.56 -1.62
N GLY A 129 -19.67 -2.23 -2.16
CA GLY A 129 -19.67 -2.78 -3.53
C GLY A 129 -19.55 -1.73 -4.64
N GLU A 130 -20.25 -0.60 -4.56
CA GLU A 130 -20.22 0.42 -5.62
C GLU A 130 -18.88 1.15 -5.69
N VAL A 131 -18.26 1.37 -4.52
CA VAL A 131 -16.95 2.02 -4.41
C VAL A 131 -15.86 1.10 -4.93
N VAL A 132 -15.92 -0.20 -4.61
CA VAL A 132 -14.95 -1.21 -5.08
C VAL A 132 -15.07 -1.45 -6.59
N CYS A 133 -16.28 -1.54 -7.15
CA CYS A 133 -16.49 -1.72 -8.59
C CYS A 133 -15.96 -0.54 -9.42
N LYS A 134 -16.16 0.70 -8.95
CA LYS A 134 -15.58 1.90 -9.58
C LYS A 134 -14.06 1.93 -9.50
N LEU A 135 -13.48 1.55 -8.36
CA LEU A 135 -12.02 1.51 -8.18
C LEU A 135 -11.34 0.49 -9.09
N MET A 136 -12.03 -0.63 -9.36
CA MET A 136 -11.50 -1.73 -10.16
C MET A 136 -11.78 -1.59 -11.67
N GLY A 137 -12.58 -0.59 -12.09
CA GLY A 137 -12.95 -0.39 -13.49
C GLY A 137 -13.79 -1.53 -14.10
N VAL A 138 -14.41 -2.36 -13.27
CA VAL A 138 -15.17 -3.54 -13.71
C VAL A 138 -16.66 -3.24 -13.66
N SER A 139 -17.25 -3.04 -14.84
CA SER A 139 -18.69 -2.88 -15.07
C SER A 139 -19.32 -4.22 -15.45
N ILE A 140 -19.22 -5.25 -14.61
CA ILE A 140 -19.86 -6.55 -14.89
C ILE A 140 -20.78 -6.90 -13.70
N PRO A 141 -22.09 -7.17 -13.93
CA PRO A 141 -22.96 -7.67 -12.87
C PRO A 141 -22.37 -8.97 -12.32
N ILE A 142 -22.22 -9.08 -11.01
CA ILE A 142 -21.72 -10.28 -10.34
C ILE A 142 -22.58 -11.47 -10.81
N PRO A 143 -22.01 -12.47 -11.52
CA PRO A 143 -22.78 -13.63 -11.96
C PRO A 143 -23.28 -14.40 -10.74
N LYS A 144 -24.53 -14.89 -10.81
CA LYS A 144 -25.19 -15.63 -9.71
C LYS A 144 -24.47 -16.95 -9.36
N GLU A 145 -23.58 -17.43 -10.23
CA GLU A 145 -22.75 -18.60 -10.00
C GLU A 145 -21.30 -18.32 -10.40
N ILE A 146 -20.38 -18.52 -9.46
CA ILE A 146 -18.93 -18.42 -9.68
C ILE A 146 -18.35 -19.82 -9.58
N ASN A 147 -18.08 -20.45 -10.72
CA ASN A 147 -17.37 -21.73 -10.76
C ASN A 147 -15.85 -21.47 -10.69
N ILE A 148 -15.30 -21.53 -9.47
CA ILE A 148 -13.85 -21.40 -9.24
C ILE A 148 -13.20 -22.76 -9.49
N HIS A 149 -12.64 -22.96 -10.68
CA HIS A 149 -11.72 -24.07 -10.89
C HIS A 149 -10.37 -23.73 -10.23
N VAL A 150 -10.08 -24.39 -9.10
CA VAL A 150 -8.78 -24.28 -8.43
C VAL A 150 -7.72 -24.88 -9.35
N LEU A 151 -6.81 -24.05 -9.85
CA LEU A 151 -5.63 -24.52 -10.58
C LEU A 151 -4.80 -25.43 -9.66
N GLN A 152 -4.58 -26.68 -10.07
CA GLN A 152 -3.68 -27.58 -9.38
C GLN A 152 -2.27 -27.00 -9.42
N VAL A 153 -1.74 -26.71 -8.23
CA VAL A 153 -0.42 -26.14 -7.92
C VAL A 153 -0.34 -24.62 -8.07
N GLN A 154 -0.66 -23.91 -6.98
CA GLN A 154 -0.26 -22.51 -6.82
C GLN A 154 1.08 -22.41 -6.09
N ARG A 155 2.09 -21.83 -6.75
CA ARG A 155 3.30 -21.33 -6.08
C ARG A 155 2.92 -20.10 -5.25
N ASN A 156 3.09 -20.18 -3.94
CA ASN A 156 2.86 -19.08 -3.02
C ASN A 156 4.03 -18.08 -3.05
N LYS A 157 3.70 -16.80 -2.85
CA LYS A 157 4.67 -15.70 -2.74
C LYS A 157 5.65 -16.02 -1.60
N GLY A 158 6.94 -16.21 -1.94
CA GLY A 158 7.97 -16.75 -1.05
C GLY A 158 8.62 -18.05 -1.54
N SER A 159 8.14 -18.66 -2.63
CA SER A 159 8.78 -19.84 -3.24
C SER A 159 10.04 -19.51 -4.06
N GLY A 160 10.64 -18.33 -3.85
CA GLY A 160 11.86 -17.88 -4.52
C GLY A 160 13.08 -18.14 -3.64
N ILE A 161 13.86 -19.16 -4.00
CA ILE A 161 15.23 -19.46 -3.57
C ILE A 161 15.52 -19.18 -2.08
N LYS A 162 15.55 -20.24 -1.27
CA LYS A 162 15.97 -20.24 0.16
C LYS A 162 17.46 -19.92 0.37
N LYS A 163 18.05 -18.99 -0.37
CA LYS A 163 19.45 -18.61 -0.19
C LYS A 163 19.52 -17.24 0.47
N ARG A 164 20.19 -17.21 1.62
CA ARG A 164 20.59 -16.00 2.34
C ARG A 164 21.23 -15.02 1.37
N ILE A 165 20.87 -13.74 1.48
CA ILE A 165 21.53 -12.65 0.75
C ILE A 165 22.95 -12.50 1.33
N PRO A 166 24.02 -12.70 0.53
CA PRO A 166 25.39 -12.57 1.02
C PRO A 166 25.80 -11.11 1.24
N SER A 167 26.77 -10.88 2.12
CA SER A 167 27.32 -9.54 2.37
C SER A 167 28.17 -9.05 1.19
N ILE A 168 28.41 -7.74 1.08
CA ILE A 168 29.31 -7.16 0.07
C ILE A 168 30.69 -7.83 0.10
N VAL A 169 31.21 -8.13 1.29
CA VAL A 169 32.53 -8.78 1.45
C VAL A 169 32.50 -10.22 0.94
N GLU A 170 31.45 -10.98 1.27
CA GLU A 170 31.27 -12.36 0.78
C GLU A 170 31.16 -12.40 -0.76
N VAL A 171 30.44 -11.44 -1.35
CA VAL A 171 30.30 -11.31 -2.80
C VAL A 171 31.64 -11.00 -3.46
N VAL A 172 32.39 -10.00 -2.95
CA VAL A 172 33.71 -9.63 -3.47
C VAL A 172 34.69 -10.79 -3.36
N TYR A 173 34.71 -11.50 -2.23
CA TYR A 173 35.56 -12.68 -2.04
C TYR A 173 35.24 -13.79 -3.06
N GLU A 174 33.97 -14.12 -3.28
CA GLU A 174 33.58 -15.12 -4.28
C GLU A 174 33.86 -14.68 -5.73
N TYR A 175 33.77 -13.39 -6.06
CA TYR A 175 34.22 -12.89 -7.37
C TYR A 175 35.72 -13.01 -7.56
N SER A 176 36.52 -12.87 -6.49
CA SER A 176 37.97 -13.01 -6.54
C SER A 176 38.43 -14.44 -6.84
N LYS A 177 37.64 -15.45 -6.46
CA LYS A 177 37.90 -16.87 -6.77
C LYS A 177 37.57 -17.28 -8.20
N LYS A 178 36.81 -16.47 -8.94
CA LYS A 178 36.43 -16.82 -10.32
C LYS A 178 37.63 -16.61 -11.24
N GLU A 179 38.12 -17.70 -11.84
CA GLU A 179 39.17 -17.61 -12.85
C GLU A 179 38.76 -16.67 -13.99
N HIS A 180 39.70 -15.86 -14.47
CA HIS A 180 39.48 -15.02 -15.64
C HIS A 180 39.15 -15.88 -16.87
N ARG A 181 38.23 -15.38 -17.69
CA ARG A 181 37.89 -16.00 -18.97
C ARG A 181 39.15 -16.14 -19.83
N MET A 182 39.21 -17.22 -20.60
CA MET A 182 40.27 -17.39 -21.60
C MET A 182 40.01 -16.44 -22.77
N CYS A 183 40.99 -15.61 -23.10
CA CYS A 183 40.92 -14.74 -24.27
C CYS A 183 41.16 -15.56 -25.53
N SER A 184 40.22 -15.55 -26.48
CA SER A 184 40.36 -16.29 -27.74
C SER A 184 41.47 -15.76 -28.67
N GLY A 185 41.96 -14.53 -28.43
CA GLY A 185 43.05 -13.92 -29.21
C GLY A 185 44.43 -14.41 -28.79
N CYS A 186 44.73 -14.40 -27.49
CA CYS A 186 46.04 -14.81 -26.96
C CYS A 186 46.03 -16.17 -26.25
N ARG A 187 44.86 -16.81 -26.12
CA ARG A 187 44.60 -18.10 -25.46
C ARG A 187 45.05 -18.18 -23.99
N LYS A 188 45.16 -17.04 -23.30
CA LYS A 188 45.51 -16.97 -21.86
C LYS A 188 44.29 -16.60 -21.02
N ARG A 189 44.26 -17.01 -19.75
CA ARG A 189 43.24 -16.60 -18.75
C ARG A 189 43.62 -15.25 -18.16
N VAL A 190 42.99 -14.18 -18.64
CA VAL A 190 43.43 -12.80 -18.41
C VAL A 190 42.23 -11.85 -18.37
N PRO A 191 42.31 -10.70 -17.67
CA PRO A 191 41.19 -9.79 -17.49
C PRO A 191 40.95 -8.88 -18.72
N HIS A 192 40.93 -9.45 -19.93
CA HIS A 192 40.58 -8.74 -21.17
C HIS A 192 39.76 -9.65 -22.10
N ASN A 193 39.08 -9.08 -23.11
CA ASN A 193 38.39 -9.87 -24.14
C ASN A 193 39.16 -9.84 -25.47
N LEU A 194 38.63 -10.55 -26.46
CA LEU A 194 39.16 -10.59 -27.82
C LEU A 194 39.26 -9.19 -28.45
N CYS A 195 38.35 -8.28 -28.14
CA CYS A 195 38.34 -6.92 -28.70
C CYS A 195 39.43 -6.03 -28.09
N THR A 196 39.77 -6.25 -26.83
CA THR A 196 40.81 -5.51 -26.11
C THR A 196 42.10 -6.33 -25.94
N CYS A 197 42.28 -7.38 -26.75
CA CYS A 197 43.44 -8.26 -26.66
C CYS A 197 44.67 -7.58 -27.30
N PRO A 198 45.75 -7.30 -26.54
CA PRO A 198 46.92 -6.60 -27.07
C PRO A 198 47.59 -7.35 -28.24
N VAL A 199 47.62 -8.68 -28.18
CA VAL A 199 48.19 -9.53 -29.24
C VAL A 199 47.39 -9.38 -30.54
N ARG A 200 46.06 -9.39 -30.47
CA ARG A 200 45.20 -9.22 -31.65
C ARG A 200 45.29 -7.80 -32.21
N ILE A 201 45.35 -6.79 -31.34
CA ILE A 201 45.50 -5.39 -31.75
C ILE A 201 46.83 -5.18 -32.47
N ALA A 202 47.93 -5.74 -31.93
CA ALA A 202 49.25 -5.68 -32.57
C ALA A 202 49.28 -6.39 -33.93
N ILE A 203 48.65 -7.57 -34.06
CA ILE A 203 48.51 -8.26 -35.35
C ILE A 203 47.71 -7.40 -36.35
N ALA A 204 46.59 -6.82 -35.91
CA ALA A 204 45.76 -5.98 -36.77
C ALA A 204 46.44 -4.67 -37.21
N GLN A 205 47.34 -4.15 -36.39
CA GLN A 205 48.18 -2.99 -36.73
C GLN A 205 49.27 -3.39 -37.73
N SER A 206 49.96 -4.52 -37.51
CA SER A 206 50.98 -5.03 -38.43
C SER A 206 50.44 -5.39 -39.82
N THR A 207 49.17 -5.80 -39.94
CA THR A 207 48.53 -6.09 -41.23
C THR A 207 48.06 -4.85 -42.00
N LYS A 208 48.09 -3.67 -41.38
CA LYS A 208 47.76 -2.40 -42.04
C LYS A 208 48.97 -1.68 -42.63
N ASP A 209 50.18 -2.07 -42.22
CA ASP A 209 51.44 -1.47 -42.64
C ASP A 209 52.17 -2.33 -43.70
N SER A 210 51.47 -3.25 -44.39
CA SER A 210 51.95 -4.06 -45.51
C SER A 210 51.15 -3.83 -46.78
#